data_AF-A0A0G0CTM4-F1
#
_entry.id   AF-A0A0G0CTM4-F1
#
_cell.length_a   1.000
_cell.length_b   1.000
_cell.length_c   1.000
_cell.angle_alpha   90.00
_cell.angle_beta   90.00
_cell.angle_gamma   90.00
#
_symmetry.space_group_name_H-M   'P 1'
#
loop_
_entity.id
_entity.type
_entity.pdbx_description
1 polymer ?
#
loop_
_entity_poly.entity_id
_entity_poly.type
_entity_poly.pdbx_seq_one_letter_code
_entity_poly.pdbx_strand_id
1 'polypeptide(L)'
;MKKIFLILVIALVVMGSLSTTQVLAQEQTQNDYTLLTPLPGLSKTLSGDNVLGTYLPAIFKIAIGLAVVAAVLLIVIGGIQYITTDAIQGKSQGKERIKNAIFALIFIISAWLILYTINPKLLTLNLNISPVTITAPAGGTLISGVGLVQQITNQCPNCGPIRDGLNYSLSQSYINQLNCPTCAPLAEKIPMGGNTNTNVLPDTSDRLLLLQKDLPSNISWYVSEAWPPVVEHASSCHKTGSCVDISFGSTAPTGNTVKTFMDNAYTSGLTAIYEVKTDTQKQSLIDSGVPADFVKIVPTINNNHFSVYNCFSDSASCAKLPQQKP
;
A
#
# COMPACT_ATOMS: atom_id res chain seq x y z
N MET A 1 -22.39 -33.02 64.23
CA MET A 1 -22.11 -33.64 62.92
C MET A 1 -22.66 -32.84 61.72
N LYS A 2 -23.94 -32.42 61.68
CA LYS A 2 -24.50 -31.61 60.57
C LYS A 2 -23.78 -30.27 60.28
N LYS A 3 -23.32 -29.54 61.30
CA LYS A 3 -22.61 -28.24 61.12
C LYS A 3 -21.18 -28.40 60.58
N ILE A 4 -20.50 -29.48 60.96
CA ILE A 4 -19.15 -29.82 60.46
C ILE A 4 -19.22 -30.30 59.01
N PHE A 5 -20.26 -31.07 58.65
CA PHE A 5 -20.51 -31.48 57.28
C PHE A 5 -20.81 -30.28 56.36
N LEU A 6 -21.60 -29.31 56.83
CA LEU A 6 -21.90 -28.10 56.05
C LEU A 6 -20.67 -27.21 55.84
N ILE A 7 -19.79 -27.09 56.84
CA ILE A 7 -18.54 -26.33 56.73
C ILE A 7 -17.57 -27.02 55.76
N LEU A 8 -17.50 -28.35 55.76
CA LEU A 8 -16.66 -29.10 54.81
C LEU A 8 -17.16 -28.99 53.37
N VAL A 9 -18.49 -28.98 53.15
CA VAL A 9 -19.07 -28.81 51.81
C VAL A 9 -18.88 -27.38 51.30
N ILE A 10 -19.02 -26.36 52.15
CA ILE A 10 -18.75 -24.96 51.77
C ILE A 10 -17.25 -24.76 51.51
N ALA A 11 -16.36 -25.36 52.30
CA ALA A 11 -14.92 -25.32 52.05
C ALA A 11 -14.53 -26.00 50.72
N LEU A 12 -15.20 -27.10 50.35
CA LEU A 12 -14.98 -27.80 49.09
C LEU A 12 -15.47 -26.98 47.87
N VAL A 13 -16.59 -26.26 48.00
CA VAL A 13 -17.14 -25.39 46.94
C VAL A 13 -16.34 -24.10 46.79
N VAL A 14 -15.76 -23.57 47.88
CA VAL A 14 -14.91 -22.37 47.85
C VAL A 14 -13.49 -22.70 47.32
N MET A 15 -12.97 -23.91 47.54
CA MET A 15 -11.67 -24.33 46.96
C MET A 15 -11.77 -24.72 45.48
N GLY A 16 -12.97 -25.01 44.95
CA GLY A 16 -13.17 -25.39 43.54
C GLY A 16 -13.30 -24.21 42.56
N SER A 17 -13.30 -22.96 43.02
CA SER A 17 -13.60 -21.79 42.16
C SER A 17 -12.42 -20.83 41.93
N LEU A 18 -11.21 -21.17 42.36
CA LEU A 18 -9.99 -20.39 42.05
C LEU A 18 -9.02 -21.21 41.19
N SER A 19 -9.38 -21.36 39.92
CA SER A 19 -8.43 -21.63 38.84
C SER A 19 -8.99 -21.02 37.57
N THR A 20 -9.07 -19.69 37.53
CA THR A 20 -9.07 -19.00 36.25
C THR A 20 -7.70 -19.28 35.63
N THR A 21 -7.64 -20.24 34.71
CA THR A 21 -6.52 -20.32 33.77
C THR A 21 -6.51 -19.00 33.03
N GLN A 22 -5.64 -18.08 33.44
CA GLN A 22 -5.22 -17.01 32.57
C GLN A 22 -4.50 -17.70 31.41
N VAL A 23 -5.21 -17.82 30.30
CA VAL A 23 -4.57 -18.03 29.01
C VAL A 23 -3.81 -16.74 28.76
N LEU A 24 -2.56 -16.68 29.23
CA LEU A 24 -1.60 -15.79 28.61
C LEU A 24 -1.52 -16.31 27.17
N ALA A 25 -2.11 -15.56 26.24
CA ALA A 25 -1.81 -15.70 24.84
C ALA A 25 -0.29 -15.59 24.73
N GLN A 26 0.40 -16.71 24.55
CA GLN A 26 1.79 -16.66 24.10
C GLN A 26 1.73 -15.97 22.75
N GLU A 27 2.37 -14.80 22.65
CA GLU A 27 2.73 -14.21 21.36
C GLU A 27 3.43 -15.31 20.56
N GLN A 28 2.76 -15.80 19.52
CA GLN A 28 3.33 -16.80 18.65
C GLN A 28 4.28 -16.09 17.68
N THR A 29 5.46 -15.70 18.16
CA THR A 29 6.55 -15.18 17.34
C THR A 29 7.35 -16.33 16.72
N GLN A 30 6.67 -17.27 16.07
CA GLN A 30 7.37 -18.24 15.22
C GLN A 30 6.49 -18.61 14.04
N ASN A 31 6.79 -17.99 12.90
CA ASN A 31 6.25 -18.34 11.59
C ASN A 31 6.83 -19.69 11.15
N ASP A 32 6.43 -20.76 11.84
CA ASP A 32 6.79 -22.12 11.48
C ASP A 32 5.89 -22.57 10.33
N TYR A 33 6.51 -22.81 9.17
CA TYR A 33 5.81 -23.36 8.02
C TYR A 33 6.09 -24.86 7.91
N THR A 34 5.03 -25.66 7.93
CA THR A 34 5.13 -27.11 7.67
C THR A 34 5.04 -27.36 6.18
N LEU A 35 6.11 -27.89 5.60
CA LEU A 35 6.17 -28.27 4.19
C LEU A 35 5.19 -29.41 3.90
N LEU A 36 4.34 -29.23 2.89
CA LEU A 36 3.50 -30.33 2.38
C LEU A 36 4.35 -31.44 1.73
N THR A 37 5.48 -31.06 1.15
CA THR A 37 6.45 -31.98 0.54
C THR A 37 7.86 -31.61 1.01
N PRO A 38 8.38 -32.23 2.09
CA PRO A 38 9.75 -31.99 2.51
C PRO A 38 10.72 -32.55 1.47
N LEU A 39 11.57 -31.69 0.92
CA LEU A 39 12.61 -32.10 -0.03
C LEU A 39 13.82 -32.67 0.72
N PRO A 40 14.59 -33.57 0.09
CA PRO A 40 15.85 -34.06 0.65
C PRO A 40 16.78 -32.90 1.06
N GLY A 41 17.29 -32.94 2.30
CA GLY A 41 18.13 -31.88 2.86
C GLY A 41 17.39 -30.70 3.50
N LEU A 42 16.06 -30.76 3.60
CA LEU A 42 15.23 -29.78 4.32
C LEU A 42 14.42 -30.42 5.44
N SER A 43 14.27 -29.70 6.55
CA SER A 43 13.40 -30.08 7.66
C SER A 43 11.92 -30.02 7.24
N LYS A 44 11.08 -30.91 7.79
CA LYS A 44 9.62 -30.90 7.52
C LYS A 44 8.95 -29.59 7.95
N THR A 45 9.44 -29.00 9.02
CA THR A 45 9.01 -27.70 9.49
C THR A 45 10.20 -26.75 9.36
N LEU A 46 9.99 -25.64 8.67
CA LEU A 46 10.97 -24.57 8.54
C LEU A 46 10.53 -23.40 9.41
N SER A 47 11.44 -22.91 10.24
CA SER A 47 11.19 -21.78 11.13
C SER A 47 11.72 -20.49 10.53
N GLY A 48 10.87 -19.45 10.48
CA GLY A 48 11.24 -18.08 10.12
C GLY A 48 10.69 -17.60 8.78
N ASP A 49 10.91 -16.32 8.50
CA ASP A 49 10.21 -15.58 7.42
C ASP A 49 10.69 -15.92 5.99
N ASN A 50 11.79 -16.68 5.86
CA ASN A 50 12.44 -16.97 4.58
C ASN A 50 12.28 -18.45 4.14
N VAL A 51 11.07 -18.99 4.30
CA VAL A 51 10.72 -20.35 3.86
C VAL A 51 10.99 -20.52 2.36
N LEU A 52 10.55 -19.55 1.54
CA LEU A 52 10.69 -19.64 0.08
C LEU A 52 12.14 -19.51 -0.39
N GLY A 53 12.92 -18.60 0.19
CA GLY A 53 14.36 -18.47 -0.13
C GLY A 53 15.20 -19.63 0.39
N THR A 54 14.65 -20.50 1.25
CA THR A 54 15.28 -21.76 1.65
C THR A 54 14.83 -22.92 0.75
N TYR A 55 13.55 -22.96 0.39
CA TYR A 55 12.95 -24.05 -0.39
C TYR A 55 13.33 -24.00 -1.88
N LEU A 56 13.31 -22.81 -2.49
CA LEU A 56 13.54 -22.67 -3.93
C LEU A 56 14.98 -23.01 -4.36
N PRO A 57 16.04 -22.61 -3.63
CA PRO A 57 17.41 -23.06 -3.94
C PRO A 57 17.59 -24.58 -3.83
N ALA A 58 16.87 -25.23 -2.92
CA ALA A 58 16.92 -26.68 -2.78
C ALA A 58 16.39 -27.39 -4.04
N ILE A 59 15.29 -26.90 -4.63
CA ILE A 59 14.76 -27.42 -5.90
C ILE A 59 15.79 -27.28 -7.02
N PHE A 60 16.41 -26.12 -7.19
CA PHE A 60 17.41 -25.91 -8.24
C PHE A 60 18.62 -26.82 -8.09
N LYS A 61 19.11 -27.04 -6.86
CA LYS A 61 20.21 -27.97 -6.59
C LYS A 61 19.85 -29.41 -6.97
N ILE A 62 18.65 -29.86 -6.60
CA ILE A 62 18.16 -31.20 -6.94
C ILE A 62 18.02 -31.35 -8.46
N ALA A 63 17.41 -30.36 -9.13
CA ALA A 63 17.21 -30.39 -10.58
C ALA A 63 18.54 -30.46 -11.36
N ILE A 64 19.53 -29.65 -10.98
CA ILE A 64 20.87 -29.68 -11.57
C ILE A 64 21.55 -31.03 -11.30
N GLY A 65 21.45 -31.55 -10.09
CA GLY A 65 21.98 -32.88 -9.74
C GLY A 65 21.39 -33.99 -10.61
N LEU A 66 20.06 -34.00 -10.80
CA LEU A 66 19.39 -34.96 -11.69
C LEU A 66 19.81 -34.80 -13.15
N ALA A 67 19.98 -33.56 -13.63
CA ALA A 67 20.46 -33.30 -14.99
C ALA A 67 21.87 -33.87 -15.23
N VAL A 68 22.77 -33.73 -14.25
CA VAL A 68 24.14 -34.29 -14.34
C VAL A 68 24.11 -35.82 -14.38
N VAL A 69 23.31 -36.46 -13.52
CA VAL A 69 23.16 -37.93 -13.53
C VAL A 69 22.60 -38.40 -14.89
N ALA A 70 21.57 -37.73 -15.41
CA ALA A 70 21.00 -38.04 -16.71
C ALA A 70 22.02 -37.88 -17.85
N ALA A 71 22.84 -36.82 -17.82
CA ALA A 71 23.89 -36.60 -18.81
C ALA A 71 24.93 -37.72 -18.80
N VAL A 72 25.38 -38.17 -17.62
CA VAL A 72 26.31 -39.30 -17.49
C VAL A 72 25.71 -40.57 -18.07
N LEU A 73 24.44 -40.88 -17.77
CA LEU A 73 23.76 -42.06 -18.32
C LEU A 73 23.68 -42.01 -19.85
N LEU A 74 23.34 -40.87 -20.43
CA LEU A 74 23.28 -40.70 -21.89
C LEU A 74 24.65 -40.83 -22.56
N ILE A 75 25.72 -40.36 -21.90
CA ILE A 75 27.10 -40.54 -22.37
C ILE A 75 27.47 -42.03 -22.35
N VAL A 76 27.18 -42.75 -21.27
CA VAL A 76 27.44 -44.20 -21.17
C VAL A 76 26.68 -44.97 -22.24
N ILE A 77 25.38 -44.72 -22.41
CA ILE A 77 24.56 -45.38 -23.42
C ILE A 77 25.06 -45.07 -24.84
N GLY A 78 25.40 -43.81 -25.13
CA GLY A 78 25.98 -43.43 -26.41
C GLY A 78 27.36 -44.06 -26.66
N GLY A 79 28.17 -44.19 -25.60
CA GLY A 79 29.48 -44.84 -25.64
C GLY A 79 29.37 -46.33 -25.94
N ILE A 80 28.48 -47.04 -25.24
CA ILE A 80 28.17 -48.44 -25.52
C ILE A 80 27.68 -48.59 -26.96
N GLN A 81 26.68 -47.80 -27.38
CA GLN A 81 26.15 -47.85 -28.74
C GLN A 81 27.24 -47.64 -29.80
N TYR A 82 28.21 -46.74 -29.56
CA TYR A 82 29.29 -46.48 -30.49
C TYR A 82 30.26 -47.68 -30.66
N ILE A 83 30.59 -48.36 -29.56
CA ILE A 83 31.55 -49.47 -29.56
C ILE A 83 30.91 -50.80 -29.96
N THR A 84 29.62 -51.02 -29.67
CA THR A 84 28.96 -52.32 -29.91
C THR A 84 28.28 -52.44 -31.28
N THR A 85 28.21 -51.37 -32.08
CA THR A 85 27.59 -51.40 -33.41
C THR A 85 28.62 -51.29 -34.54
N ASP A 86 28.47 -52.14 -35.55
CA ASP A 86 29.26 -52.09 -36.79
C ASP A 86 28.60 -51.22 -37.87
N ALA A 87 27.32 -50.90 -37.71
CA ALA A 87 26.59 -50.05 -38.65
C ALA A 87 27.05 -48.59 -38.51
N ILE A 88 27.42 -47.97 -39.64
CA ILE A 88 27.83 -46.55 -39.71
C ILE A 88 26.78 -45.63 -39.09
N GLN A 89 25.50 -45.92 -39.34
CA GLN A 89 24.38 -45.17 -38.76
C GLN A 89 24.32 -45.27 -37.23
N GLY A 90 24.52 -46.46 -36.66
CA GLY A 90 24.53 -46.66 -35.21
C GLY A 90 25.68 -45.92 -34.53
N LYS A 91 26.86 -45.90 -35.17
CA LYS A 91 28.01 -45.12 -34.69
C LYS A 91 27.74 -43.63 -34.73
N SER A 92 27.08 -43.13 -35.78
CA SER A 92 26.69 -41.73 -35.90
C SER A 92 25.73 -41.33 -34.78
N GLN A 93 24.70 -42.15 -34.51
CA GLN A 93 23.72 -41.91 -33.46
C GLN A 93 24.35 -41.95 -32.05
N GLY A 94 25.26 -42.89 -31.78
CA GLY A 94 25.99 -42.95 -30.51
C GLY A 94 26.82 -41.68 -30.27
N LYS A 95 27.54 -41.21 -31.29
CA LYS A 95 28.28 -39.93 -31.26
C LYS A 95 27.34 -38.74 -31.03
N GLU A 96 26.22 -38.69 -31.73
CA GLU A 96 25.24 -37.62 -31.59
C GLU A 96 24.67 -37.55 -30.16
N ARG A 97 24.32 -38.70 -29.57
CA ARG A 97 23.84 -38.79 -28.19
C ARG A 97 24.87 -38.27 -27.18
N ILE A 98 26.15 -38.64 -27.35
CA ILE A 98 27.25 -38.12 -26.51
C ILE A 98 27.39 -36.60 -26.69
N LYS A 99 27.40 -36.12 -27.94
CA LYS A 99 27.52 -34.69 -28.24
C LYS A 99 26.38 -33.89 -27.61
N ASN A 100 25.15 -34.37 -27.72
CA ASN A 100 23.97 -33.70 -27.15
C ASN A 100 24.05 -33.64 -25.62
N ALA A 101 24.48 -34.71 -24.96
CA ALA A 101 24.69 -34.71 -23.51
C ALA A 101 25.80 -33.73 -23.08
N ILE A 102 26.90 -33.65 -23.83
CA ILE A 102 27.99 -32.68 -23.59
C ILE A 102 27.48 -31.25 -23.79
N PHE A 103 26.73 -30.97 -24.85
CA PHE A 103 26.16 -29.64 -25.09
C PHE A 103 25.19 -29.22 -23.99
N ALA A 104 24.38 -30.15 -23.46
CA ALA A 104 23.51 -29.86 -22.32
C ALA A 104 24.30 -29.46 -21.06
N LEU A 105 25.39 -30.17 -20.75
CA LEU A 105 26.28 -29.81 -19.64
C LEU A 105 26.96 -28.45 -19.85
N ILE A 106 27.46 -28.20 -21.07
CA ILE A 106 28.04 -26.90 -21.45
C ILE A 106 27.01 -25.79 -21.27
N PHE A 107 25.75 -26.02 -21.63
CA PHE A 107 24.68 -25.02 -21.51
C PHE A 107 24.39 -24.68 -20.04
N ILE A 108 24.32 -25.68 -19.16
CA ILE A 108 24.14 -25.48 -17.72
C ILE A 108 25.32 -24.70 -17.12
N ILE A 109 26.56 -25.08 -17.45
CA ILE A 109 27.78 -24.39 -16.98
C ILE A 109 27.83 -22.96 -17.52
N SER A 110 27.46 -22.75 -18.79
CA SER A 110 27.43 -21.44 -19.42
C SER A 110 26.41 -20.52 -18.76
N ALA A 111 25.22 -21.02 -18.42
CA ALA A 111 24.22 -20.25 -17.68
C ALA A 111 24.77 -19.76 -16.33
N TRP A 112 25.41 -20.66 -15.58
CA TRP A 112 26.09 -20.31 -14.33
C TRP A 112 27.21 -19.28 -14.54
N LEU A 113 28.04 -19.47 -15.58
CA LEU A 113 29.17 -18.59 -15.89
C LEU A 113 28.71 -17.18 -16.28
N ILE A 114 27.63 -17.06 -17.05
CA ILE A 114 27.04 -15.75 -17.42
C ILE A 114 26.57 -15.02 -16.17
N LEU A 115 25.79 -15.69 -15.31
CA LEU A 115 25.31 -15.13 -14.04
C LEU A 115 26.49 -14.68 -13.16
N TYR A 116 27.51 -15.52 -13.02
CA TYR A 116 28.71 -15.24 -12.24
C TYR A 116 29.50 -14.04 -12.79
N THR A 117 29.65 -13.96 -14.11
CA THR A 117 30.42 -12.90 -14.79
C THR A 117 29.72 -11.54 -14.70
N ILE A 118 28.39 -11.50 -14.83
CA ILE A 118 27.62 -10.26 -14.70
C ILE A 118 27.60 -9.80 -13.25
N ASN A 119 27.20 -10.68 -12.32
CA ASN A 119 27.17 -10.37 -10.90
C ASN A 119 27.04 -11.67 -10.08
N PRO A 120 28.07 -12.06 -9.29
CA PRO A 120 28.01 -13.29 -8.49
C PRO A 120 26.88 -13.28 -7.45
N LYS A 121 26.33 -12.12 -7.07
CA LYS A 121 25.17 -12.03 -6.18
C LYS A 121 23.89 -12.62 -6.78
N LEU A 122 23.81 -12.76 -8.11
CA LEU A 122 22.67 -13.40 -8.79
C LEU A 122 22.60 -14.91 -8.56
N LEU A 123 23.70 -15.53 -8.10
CA LEU A 123 23.73 -16.94 -7.70
C LEU A 123 23.19 -17.17 -6.29
N THR A 124 23.12 -16.11 -5.48
CA THR A 124 22.52 -16.13 -4.14
C THR A 124 21.07 -15.70 -4.22
N LEU A 125 20.16 -16.69 -4.19
CA LEU A 125 18.73 -16.43 -4.17
C LEU A 125 18.28 -16.02 -2.75
N ASN A 126 18.44 -14.73 -2.43
CA ASN A 126 17.97 -14.17 -1.16
C ASN A 126 16.61 -13.50 -1.36
N LEU A 127 15.55 -14.30 -1.25
CA LEU A 127 14.17 -13.81 -1.25
C LEU A 127 13.76 -13.38 0.16
N ASN A 128 14.47 -12.41 0.72
CA ASN A 128 14.02 -11.72 1.92
C ASN A 128 12.90 -10.76 1.51
N ILE A 129 11.68 -11.29 1.48
CA ILE A 129 10.49 -10.46 1.41
C ILE A 129 10.30 -9.94 2.83
N SER A 130 10.78 -8.73 3.10
CA SER A 130 10.48 -8.06 4.36
C SER A 130 8.97 -8.16 4.58
N PRO A 131 8.51 -8.69 5.73
CA PRO A 131 7.11 -8.65 6.08
C PRO A 131 6.63 -7.22 5.85
N VAL A 132 5.51 -7.07 5.13
CA VAL A 132 4.84 -5.77 5.05
C VAL A 132 4.43 -5.46 6.49
N THR A 133 5.28 -4.67 7.15
CA THR A 133 5.05 -4.24 8.52
C THR A 133 4.06 -3.11 8.40
N ILE A 134 2.78 -3.46 8.43
CA ILE A 134 1.73 -2.47 8.64
C ILE A 134 1.72 -2.17 10.13
N THR A 135 2.49 -1.16 10.50
CA THR A 135 2.39 -0.55 11.82
C THR A 135 1.02 0.09 11.90
N ALA A 136 0.12 -0.53 12.67
CA ALA A 136 -1.11 0.14 13.05
C ALA A 136 -0.70 1.36 13.90
N PRO A 137 -1.21 2.56 13.59
CA PRO A 137 -1.08 3.66 14.53
C PRO A 137 -1.71 3.24 15.86
N ALA A 138 -1.15 3.74 16.96
CA ALA A 138 -1.76 3.56 18.26
C ALA A 138 -3.24 3.99 18.25
N GLY A 139 -4.11 3.10 18.73
CA GLY A 139 -5.57 3.32 18.76
C GLY A 139 -6.34 3.06 17.46
N GLY A 140 -5.69 2.51 16.42
CA GLY A 140 -6.37 2.05 15.20
C GLY A 140 -6.72 0.56 15.23
N THR A 141 -7.83 0.18 14.58
CA THR A 141 -8.17 -1.24 14.34
C THR A 141 -7.74 -1.62 12.92
N LEU A 142 -6.81 -2.56 12.76
CA LEU A 142 -6.55 -3.18 11.45
C LEU A 142 -7.58 -4.28 11.20
N ILE A 143 -8.38 -4.13 10.17
CA ILE A 143 -9.19 -5.21 9.60
C ILE A 143 -8.39 -5.83 8.45
N SER A 144 -7.46 -6.73 8.78
CA SER A 144 -6.77 -7.57 7.80
C SER A 144 -7.29 -9.01 7.92
N GLY A 145 -7.69 -9.61 6.80
CA GLY A 145 -8.01 -11.04 6.71
C GLY A 145 -6.77 -11.95 6.75
N VAL A 146 -5.58 -11.39 6.99
CA VAL A 146 -4.31 -12.10 7.04
C VAL A 146 -3.65 -11.78 8.38
N GLY A 147 -3.44 -12.81 9.20
CA GLY A 147 -2.97 -12.71 10.58
C GLY A 147 -1.61 -12.03 10.70
N LEU A 148 -1.63 -10.72 10.99
CA LEU A 148 -0.45 -9.90 11.17
C LEU A 148 -0.30 -9.51 12.64
N VAL A 149 0.94 -9.57 13.14
CA VAL A 149 1.34 -9.11 14.47
C VAL A 149 1.48 -7.58 14.43
N GLN A 150 0.69 -6.86 15.25
CA GLN A 150 0.80 -5.40 15.38
C GLN A 150 1.85 -5.04 16.44
N GLN A 151 2.86 -4.27 16.05
CA GLN A 151 3.56 -3.38 16.99
C GLN A 151 2.89 -2.01 16.96
N ILE A 152 2.42 -1.58 18.13
CA ILE A 152 1.83 -0.25 18.33
C ILE A 152 2.99 0.75 18.51
N THR A 153 3.08 1.78 17.66
CA THR A 153 4.06 2.87 17.82
C THR A 153 3.37 4.24 17.94
N ASN A 154 3.99 5.17 18.67
CA ASN A 154 3.52 6.55 18.88
C ASN A 154 3.93 7.48 17.72
N GLN A 155 3.98 6.99 16.48
CA GLN A 155 4.34 7.77 15.30
C GLN A 155 3.15 7.83 14.33
N CYS A 156 2.97 8.97 13.66
CA CYS A 156 2.00 9.07 12.58
C CYS A 156 2.25 7.97 11.55
N PRO A 157 1.20 7.34 10.99
CA PRO A 157 1.37 6.30 9.98
C PRO A 157 2.33 6.81 8.88
N ASN A 158 3.22 5.94 8.42
CA ASN A 158 4.01 6.26 7.23
C ASN A 158 3.04 6.21 6.07
N CYS A 159 2.63 7.37 5.55
CA CYS A 159 1.55 7.44 4.56
C CYS A 159 2.07 7.23 3.12
N GLY A 160 3.39 7.29 2.89
CA GLY A 160 4.02 7.07 1.57
C GLY A 160 3.74 5.72 0.86
N PRO A 161 3.42 4.61 1.56
CA PRO A 161 3.07 3.33 0.94
C PRO A 161 1.61 2.90 1.16
N ILE A 162 0.67 3.79 1.54
CA ILE A 162 -0.77 3.45 1.52
C ILE A 162 -1.25 3.47 0.06
N ARG A 163 -0.73 2.53 -0.72
CA ARG A 163 -1.27 2.10 -2.01
C ARG A 163 -1.94 0.76 -1.78
N ASP A 164 -3.23 0.73 -2.10
CA ASP A 164 -4.13 -0.42 -2.20
C ASP A 164 -4.54 -1.15 -0.90
N GLY A 165 -5.80 -0.94 -0.50
CA GLY A 165 -6.62 -1.98 0.12
C GLY A 165 -6.67 -2.06 1.65
N LEU A 166 -5.98 -1.18 2.40
CA LEU A 166 -6.03 -1.19 3.87
C LEU A 166 -6.91 -0.07 4.42
N ASN A 167 -8.05 -0.44 5.00
CA ASN A 167 -8.90 0.47 5.77
C ASN A 167 -8.32 0.63 7.19
N TYR A 168 -7.74 1.79 7.51
CA TYR A 168 -7.44 2.16 8.88
C TYR A 168 -8.48 3.19 9.37
N SER A 169 -9.02 2.99 10.57
CA SER A 169 -9.83 3.98 11.26
C SER A 169 -9.11 4.36 12.55
N LEU A 170 -8.67 5.61 12.66
CA LEU A 170 -8.14 6.19 13.90
C LEU A 170 -9.31 6.63 14.77
N SER A 171 -9.27 6.35 16.07
CA SER A 171 -10.24 6.95 16.99
C SER A 171 -10.03 8.47 17.10
N GLN A 172 -11.13 9.23 17.26
CA GLN A 172 -11.08 10.70 17.41
C GLN A 172 -10.16 11.15 18.55
N SER A 173 -10.09 10.37 19.62
CA SER A 173 -9.23 10.66 20.78
C SER A 173 -7.72 10.62 20.46
N TYR A 174 -7.31 9.81 19.47
CA TYR A 174 -5.92 9.61 19.10
C TYR A 174 -5.46 10.55 17.98
N ILE A 175 -6.38 10.95 17.07
CA ILE A 175 -6.16 12.03 16.09
C ILE A 175 -5.70 13.30 16.83
N ASN A 176 -6.34 13.60 17.96
CA ASN A 176 -6.04 14.78 18.77
C ASN A 176 -4.70 14.70 19.52
N GLN A 177 -4.09 13.52 19.65
CA GLN A 177 -2.83 13.30 20.40
C GLN A 177 -1.59 13.23 19.52
N LEU A 178 -1.70 12.69 18.30
CA LEU A 178 -0.55 12.40 17.45
C LEU A 178 -0.04 13.61 16.63
N ASN A 179 -0.83 14.70 16.54
CA ASN A 179 -0.51 15.91 15.77
C ASN A 179 0.02 15.59 14.36
N CYS A 180 -0.69 14.71 13.62
CA CYS A 180 -0.26 14.26 12.30
C CYS A 180 -0.49 15.36 11.25
N PRO A 181 0.58 15.99 10.73
CA PRO A 181 0.41 17.18 9.91
C PRO A 181 -0.31 16.84 8.60
N THR A 182 -0.09 15.70 7.95
CA THR A 182 -0.56 15.54 6.56
C THR A 182 -1.32 14.23 6.31
N CYS A 183 -1.91 13.62 7.36
CA CYS A 183 -2.44 12.27 7.26
C CYS A 183 -3.65 11.99 8.17
N ALA A 184 -4.64 12.90 8.17
CA ALA A 184 -5.94 12.65 8.76
C ALA A 184 -6.99 12.52 7.65
N PRO A 185 -7.87 11.50 7.68
CA PRO A 185 -8.96 11.40 6.71
C PRO A 185 -9.93 12.58 6.88
N LEU A 186 -10.53 13.02 5.77
CA LEU A 186 -11.60 14.01 5.75
C LEU A 186 -12.74 13.57 6.67
N ALA A 187 -13.32 14.54 7.38
CA ALA A 187 -14.48 14.31 8.24
C ALA A 187 -15.65 13.69 7.45
N GLU A 188 -16.39 12.78 8.08
CA GLU A 188 -17.45 11.95 7.47
C GLU A 188 -18.53 12.74 6.70
N LYS A 189 -18.79 13.99 7.09
CA LYS A 189 -19.80 14.85 6.44
C LYS A 189 -19.32 15.58 5.20
N ILE A 190 -18.02 15.50 4.87
CA ILE A 190 -17.46 16.14 3.67
C ILE A 190 -17.77 15.23 2.47
N PRO A 191 -18.46 15.72 1.43
CA PRO A 191 -18.77 14.89 0.26
C PRO A 191 -17.50 14.53 -0.54
N MET A 192 -17.39 13.27 -0.99
CA MET A 192 -16.21 12.77 -1.71
C MET A 192 -16.57 12.12 -3.06
N GLY A 193 -15.70 12.30 -4.05
CA GLY A 193 -15.88 11.87 -5.44
C GLY A 193 -15.64 10.39 -5.74
N GLY A 194 -15.79 9.51 -4.75
CA GLY A 194 -15.58 8.06 -4.91
C GLY A 194 -14.12 7.62 -5.05
N ASN A 195 -13.15 8.54 -4.98
CA ASN A 195 -11.72 8.22 -4.97
C ASN A 195 -11.20 8.02 -3.53
N THR A 196 -10.14 7.22 -3.43
CA THR A 196 -9.55 6.74 -2.17
C THR A 196 -8.62 7.76 -1.47
N ASN A 197 -8.41 8.93 -2.07
CA ASN A 197 -7.51 9.96 -1.55
C ASN A 197 -8.30 10.92 -0.68
N THR A 198 -8.24 10.70 0.63
CA THR A 198 -9.10 11.41 1.59
C THR A 198 -8.31 12.14 2.65
N ASN A 199 -6.98 12.16 2.61
CA ASN A 199 -6.23 12.74 3.71
C ASN A 199 -5.87 14.21 3.46
N VAL A 200 -5.90 14.99 4.54
CA VAL A 200 -5.51 16.41 4.59
C VAL A 200 -4.91 16.73 5.97
N LEU A 201 -4.43 17.96 6.16
CA LEU A 201 -4.18 18.51 7.50
C LEU A 201 -5.48 18.50 8.32
N PRO A 202 -5.44 18.20 9.63
CA PRO A 202 -6.63 18.26 10.48
C PRO A 202 -7.38 19.60 10.40
N ASP A 203 -6.69 20.73 10.47
CA ASP A 203 -7.29 22.07 10.33
C ASP A 203 -7.89 22.30 8.93
N THR A 204 -7.34 21.68 7.88
CA THR A 204 -7.97 21.72 6.55
C THR A 204 -9.29 20.96 6.53
N SER A 205 -9.36 19.78 7.17
CA SER A 205 -10.62 19.02 7.31
C SER A 205 -11.65 19.80 8.13
N ASP A 206 -11.25 20.44 9.23
CA ASP A 206 -12.16 21.24 10.06
C ASP A 206 -12.76 22.42 9.29
N ARG A 207 -11.94 23.12 8.49
CA ARG A 207 -12.41 24.22 7.63
C ARG A 207 -13.32 23.76 6.51
N LEU A 208 -13.05 22.60 5.89
CA LEU A 208 -13.94 22.02 4.88
C LEU A 208 -15.28 21.58 5.50
N LEU A 209 -15.29 21.15 6.76
CA LEU A 209 -16.51 20.84 7.49
C LEU A 209 -17.31 22.11 7.81
N LEU A 210 -16.65 23.22 8.14
CA LEU A 210 -17.30 24.54 8.27
C LEU A 210 -17.91 24.98 6.94
N LEU A 211 -17.18 24.83 5.84
CA LEU A 211 -17.69 25.10 4.50
C LEU A 211 -18.93 24.27 4.18
N GLN A 212 -18.88 22.95 4.42
CA GLN A 212 -20.04 22.07 4.22
C GLN A 212 -21.26 22.48 5.04
N LYS A 213 -21.03 22.95 6.27
CA LYS A 213 -22.09 23.38 7.20
C LYS A 213 -22.79 24.65 6.69
N ASP A 214 -22.02 25.59 6.17
CA ASP A 214 -22.51 26.94 5.84
C ASP A 214 -22.93 27.10 4.36
N LEU A 215 -22.52 26.17 3.50
CA LEU A 215 -22.90 26.18 2.09
C LEU A 215 -24.40 25.87 1.90
N PRO A 216 -25.12 26.62 1.04
CA PRO A 216 -26.52 26.33 0.71
C PRO A 216 -26.72 24.90 0.17
N SER A 217 -27.76 24.22 0.63
CA SER A 217 -28.02 22.79 0.31
C SER A 217 -28.28 22.51 -1.17
N ASN A 218 -28.59 23.54 -1.98
CA ASN A 218 -28.76 23.43 -3.43
C ASN A 218 -27.43 23.46 -4.20
N ILE A 219 -26.29 23.65 -3.52
CA ILE A 219 -24.95 23.60 -4.12
C ILE A 219 -24.34 22.23 -3.81
N SER A 220 -24.40 21.34 -4.78
CA SER A 220 -23.76 20.02 -4.69
C SER A 220 -22.30 20.11 -5.09
N TRP A 221 -21.40 19.69 -4.21
CA TRP A 221 -19.96 19.65 -4.45
C TRP A 221 -19.37 18.39 -3.83
N TYR A 222 -18.15 18.02 -4.23
CA TYR A 222 -17.38 16.99 -3.57
C TYR A 222 -15.89 17.20 -3.76
N VAL A 223 -15.09 16.69 -2.83
CA VAL A 223 -13.64 16.60 -2.99
C VAL A 223 -13.33 15.56 -4.06
N SER A 224 -12.74 16.01 -5.17
CA SER A 224 -12.32 15.18 -6.30
C SER A 224 -10.85 14.79 -6.25
N GLU A 225 -10.03 15.47 -5.46
CA GLU A 225 -8.65 15.07 -5.20
C GLU A 225 -8.19 15.66 -3.86
N ALA A 226 -7.46 14.87 -3.08
CA ALA A 226 -6.76 15.29 -1.88
C ALA A 226 -5.42 14.55 -1.83
N TRP A 227 -4.73 14.58 -0.70
CA TRP A 227 -3.50 13.82 -0.55
C TRP A 227 -3.80 12.30 -0.49
N PRO A 228 -2.96 11.44 -1.12
CA PRO A 228 -1.79 11.78 -1.93
C PRO A 228 -2.18 12.22 -3.36
N PRO A 229 -1.39 13.08 -4.02
CA PRO A 229 -1.70 13.52 -5.37
C PRO A 229 -1.60 12.37 -6.38
N VAL A 230 -2.50 12.38 -7.37
CA VAL A 230 -2.50 11.41 -8.49
C VAL A 230 -1.63 11.90 -9.64
N VAL A 231 -1.42 13.22 -9.74
CA VAL A 231 -0.61 13.89 -10.77
C VAL A 231 0.35 14.90 -10.15
N GLU A 232 1.31 15.41 -10.92
CA GLU A 232 2.19 16.49 -10.45
C GLU A 232 1.46 17.84 -10.53
N HIS A 233 1.30 18.50 -9.38
CA HIS A 233 0.73 19.85 -9.27
C HIS A 233 1.83 20.92 -9.17
N ALA A 234 1.50 22.14 -9.61
CA ALA A 234 2.41 23.29 -9.50
C ALA A 234 2.63 23.75 -8.05
N SER A 235 1.65 23.53 -7.18
CA SER A 235 1.76 23.81 -5.74
C SER A 235 2.10 22.52 -4.98
N SER A 236 2.97 22.62 -3.98
CA SER A 236 3.27 21.52 -3.08
C SER A 236 2.13 21.19 -2.11
N CYS A 237 1.05 21.97 -2.09
CA CYS A 237 -0.05 21.82 -1.13
C CYS A 237 -0.70 20.43 -1.17
N HIS A 238 -0.78 19.81 -2.35
CA HIS A 238 -1.30 18.45 -2.49
C HIS A 238 -0.34 17.40 -1.92
N LYS A 239 0.95 17.72 -1.80
CA LYS A 239 1.97 16.88 -1.13
C LYS A 239 2.01 17.09 0.38
N THR A 240 1.46 18.20 0.89
CA THR A 240 1.37 18.53 2.31
C THR A 240 -0.04 18.35 2.89
N GLY A 241 -1.05 18.00 2.08
CA GLY A 241 -2.44 17.87 2.52
C GLY A 241 -3.08 19.22 2.92
N SER A 242 -2.51 20.34 2.48
CA SER A 242 -3.00 21.69 2.77
C SER A 242 -3.96 22.23 1.71
N CYS A 243 -4.26 21.47 0.67
CA CYS A 243 -5.27 21.80 -0.31
C CYS A 243 -6.02 20.56 -0.80
N VAL A 244 -7.14 20.81 -1.46
CA VAL A 244 -7.97 19.81 -2.14
C VAL A 244 -8.47 20.37 -3.46
N ASP A 245 -8.73 19.49 -4.42
CA ASP A 245 -9.49 19.84 -5.61
C ASP A 245 -10.96 19.47 -5.41
N ILE A 246 -11.86 20.39 -5.77
CA ILE A 246 -13.31 20.27 -5.58
C ILE A 246 -14.02 20.36 -6.92
N SER A 247 -14.98 19.46 -7.11
CA SER A 247 -15.80 19.35 -8.30
C SER A 247 -17.28 19.54 -7.98
N PHE A 248 -18.04 20.06 -8.96
CA PHE A 248 -19.51 20.14 -8.93
C PHE A 248 -20.18 19.03 -9.75
N GLY A 249 -19.42 18.00 -10.15
CA GLY A 249 -19.92 16.93 -11.03
C GLY A 249 -19.75 17.26 -12.51
N SER A 250 -20.61 16.66 -13.35
CA SER A 250 -20.48 16.71 -14.81
C SER A 250 -21.05 17.98 -15.45
N THR A 251 -21.88 18.74 -14.73
CA THR A 251 -22.43 20.02 -15.22
C THR A 251 -21.65 21.18 -14.63
N ALA A 252 -21.17 22.09 -15.47
CA ALA A 252 -20.45 23.27 -15.02
C ALA A 252 -21.36 24.16 -14.15
N PRO A 253 -20.90 24.61 -12.97
CA PRO A 253 -21.67 25.50 -12.10
C PRO A 253 -21.89 26.87 -12.77
N THR A 254 -22.98 27.54 -12.38
CA THR A 254 -23.21 28.93 -12.80
C THR A 254 -22.23 29.87 -12.10
N GLY A 255 -21.98 31.06 -12.66
CA GLY A 255 -21.10 32.05 -12.02
C GLY A 255 -21.55 32.46 -10.62
N ASN A 256 -22.87 32.55 -10.37
CA ASN A 256 -23.41 32.79 -9.04
C ASN A 256 -23.08 31.63 -8.06
N THR A 257 -23.10 30.38 -8.53
CA THR A 257 -22.74 29.21 -7.71
C THR A 257 -21.25 29.23 -7.36
N VAL A 258 -20.39 29.52 -8.34
CA VAL A 258 -18.93 29.69 -8.16
C VAL A 258 -18.65 30.79 -7.14
N LYS A 259 -19.31 31.95 -7.28
CA LYS A 259 -19.16 33.07 -6.35
C LYS A 259 -19.60 32.70 -4.93
N THR A 260 -20.80 32.13 -4.77
CA THR A 260 -21.32 31.72 -3.45
C THR A 260 -20.39 30.70 -2.79
N PHE A 261 -19.86 29.73 -3.55
CA PHE A 261 -18.91 28.76 -3.02
C PHE A 261 -17.63 29.45 -2.53
N MET A 262 -17.06 30.36 -3.31
CA MET A 262 -15.86 31.11 -2.93
C MET A 262 -16.05 31.99 -1.70
N ASP A 263 -17.20 32.66 -1.59
CA ASP A 263 -17.52 33.49 -0.44
C ASP A 263 -17.64 32.64 0.84
N ASN A 264 -18.26 31.45 0.76
CA ASN A 264 -18.35 30.52 1.90
C ASN A 264 -17.01 29.84 2.22
N ALA A 265 -16.18 29.56 1.21
CA ALA A 265 -14.83 29.05 1.43
C ALA A 265 -14.01 30.09 2.21
N TYR A 266 -14.10 31.36 1.82
CA TYR A 266 -13.43 32.47 2.50
C TYR A 266 -13.84 32.60 3.97
N THR A 267 -15.15 32.59 4.25
CA THR A 267 -15.66 32.68 5.63
C THR A 267 -15.24 31.48 6.49
N SER A 268 -15.00 30.33 5.86
CA SER A 268 -14.44 29.13 6.50
C SER A 268 -12.92 29.18 6.65
N GLY A 269 -12.28 30.27 6.22
CA GLY A 269 -10.83 30.49 6.25
C GLY A 269 -10.06 29.65 5.23
N LEU A 270 -10.70 29.35 4.11
CA LEU A 270 -10.09 28.72 2.94
C LEU A 270 -9.96 29.74 1.80
N THR A 271 -9.04 29.51 0.88
CA THR A 271 -8.91 30.30 -0.34
C THR A 271 -9.24 29.40 -1.53
N ALA A 272 -10.29 29.72 -2.27
CA ALA A 272 -10.74 28.93 -3.42
C ALA A 272 -10.40 29.64 -4.73
N ILE A 273 -9.68 28.94 -5.61
CA ILE A 273 -9.35 29.39 -6.97
C ILE A 273 -10.09 28.51 -7.96
N TYR A 274 -10.89 29.13 -8.83
CA TYR A 274 -11.61 28.38 -9.86
C TYR A 274 -10.76 28.28 -11.12
N GLU A 275 -10.42 27.05 -11.51
CA GLU A 275 -9.62 26.78 -12.70
C GLU A 275 -10.53 26.49 -13.90
N VAL A 276 -10.29 27.18 -15.01
CA VAL A 276 -11.03 27.03 -16.28
C VAL A 276 -10.07 26.80 -17.44
N LYS A 277 -10.57 26.22 -18.53
CA LYS A 277 -9.75 25.91 -19.71
C LYS A 277 -9.51 27.11 -20.62
N THR A 278 -10.50 28.00 -20.76
CA THR A 278 -10.49 29.04 -21.80
C THR A 278 -10.78 30.43 -21.26
N ASP A 279 -10.31 31.45 -21.98
CA ASP A 279 -10.62 32.86 -21.70
C ASP A 279 -12.13 33.13 -21.73
N THR A 280 -12.87 32.52 -22.64
CA THR A 280 -14.33 32.67 -22.73
C THR A 280 -15.04 32.20 -21.46
N GLN A 281 -14.59 31.08 -20.88
CA GLN A 281 -15.13 30.58 -19.62
C GLN A 281 -14.80 31.54 -18.47
N LYS A 282 -13.57 32.05 -18.43
CA LYS A 282 -13.17 33.05 -17.43
C LYS A 282 -14.03 34.30 -17.53
N GLN A 283 -14.21 34.83 -18.74
CA GLN A 283 -14.99 36.06 -18.94
C GLN A 283 -16.46 35.87 -18.52
N SER A 284 -17.08 34.74 -18.87
CA SER A 284 -18.46 34.45 -18.46
C SER A 284 -18.66 34.42 -16.93
N LEU A 285 -17.65 33.96 -16.18
CA LEU A 285 -17.68 33.99 -14.72
C LEU A 285 -17.51 35.41 -14.17
N ILE A 286 -16.62 36.20 -14.77
CA ILE A 286 -16.40 37.61 -14.40
C ILE A 286 -17.67 38.43 -14.65
N ASP A 287 -18.33 38.24 -15.79
CA ASP A 287 -19.60 38.90 -16.13
C ASP A 287 -20.72 38.53 -15.15
N SER A 288 -20.61 37.36 -14.51
CA SER A 288 -21.52 36.88 -13.46
C SER A 288 -21.11 37.35 -12.05
N GLY A 289 -20.08 38.20 -11.92
CA GLY A 289 -19.63 38.79 -10.66
C GLY A 289 -18.57 37.98 -9.89
N VAL A 290 -17.95 36.96 -10.50
CA VAL A 290 -16.82 36.25 -9.89
C VAL A 290 -15.56 37.12 -9.99
N PRO A 291 -14.81 37.34 -8.90
CA PRO A 291 -13.58 38.14 -8.92
C PRO A 291 -12.54 37.58 -9.91
N ALA A 292 -12.06 38.41 -10.84
CA ALA A 292 -11.18 38.00 -11.93
C ALA A 292 -9.85 37.39 -11.47
N ASP A 293 -9.33 37.84 -10.32
CA ASP A 293 -8.06 37.35 -9.75
C ASP A 293 -8.15 35.91 -9.23
N PHE A 294 -9.37 35.45 -8.91
CA PHE A 294 -9.65 34.12 -8.36
C PHE A 294 -10.09 33.12 -9.42
N VAL A 295 -10.08 33.52 -10.70
CA VAL A 295 -10.34 32.63 -11.83
C VAL A 295 -9.06 32.48 -12.64
N LYS A 296 -8.53 31.25 -12.70
CA LYS A 296 -7.26 30.94 -13.33
C LYS A 296 -7.47 30.12 -14.60
N ILE A 297 -6.76 30.47 -15.66
CA ILE A 297 -6.80 29.71 -16.92
C ILE A 297 -5.70 28.66 -16.86
N VAL A 298 -6.09 27.39 -16.99
CA VAL A 298 -5.19 26.25 -17.01
C VAL A 298 -5.60 25.34 -18.17
N PRO A 299 -5.00 25.50 -19.36
CA PRO A 299 -5.45 24.80 -20.58
C PRO A 299 -5.38 23.27 -20.51
N THR A 300 -4.58 22.72 -19.59
CA THR A 300 -4.28 21.29 -19.45
C THR A 300 -5.23 20.55 -18.51
N ILE A 301 -6.13 21.22 -17.81
CA ILE A 301 -7.05 20.55 -16.88
C ILE A 301 -8.08 19.70 -17.63
N ASN A 302 -8.54 18.61 -17.05
CA ASN A 302 -9.56 17.77 -17.69
C ASN A 302 -10.95 18.40 -17.61
N ASN A 303 -11.30 18.97 -16.45
CA ASN A 303 -12.56 19.65 -16.19
C ASN A 303 -12.30 20.90 -15.34
N ASN A 304 -13.21 21.87 -15.44
CA ASN A 304 -13.18 23.03 -14.55
C ASN A 304 -13.46 22.57 -13.12
N HIS A 305 -12.68 23.08 -12.18
CA HIS A 305 -12.75 22.67 -10.78
C HIS A 305 -12.22 23.79 -9.89
N PHE A 306 -12.45 23.67 -8.59
CA PHE A 306 -11.78 24.52 -7.60
C PHE A 306 -10.51 23.85 -7.12
N SER A 307 -9.42 24.60 -7.02
CA SER A 307 -8.35 24.28 -6.08
C SER A 307 -8.57 25.10 -4.81
N VAL A 308 -8.76 24.43 -3.68
CA VAL A 308 -9.07 25.06 -2.39
C VAL A 308 -7.92 24.88 -1.42
N TYR A 309 -7.39 25.99 -0.92
CA TYR A 309 -6.17 26.06 -0.14
C TYR A 309 -6.46 26.47 1.31
N ASN A 310 -5.75 25.86 2.25
CA ASN A 310 -5.67 26.30 3.63
C ASN A 310 -4.42 27.16 3.84
N CYS A 311 -4.55 28.47 3.57
CA CYS A 311 -3.45 29.41 3.66
C CYS A 311 -3.03 29.74 5.10
N PHE A 312 -3.86 29.42 6.10
CA PHE A 312 -3.50 29.56 7.50
C PHE A 312 -2.43 28.55 7.91
N SER A 313 -2.60 27.29 7.49
CA SER A 313 -1.67 26.21 7.81
C SER A 313 -0.53 26.04 6.81
N ASP A 314 -0.64 26.59 5.59
CA ASP A 314 0.39 26.54 4.55
C ASP A 314 0.49 27.87 3.78
N SER A 315 1.08 28.88 4.42
CA SER A 315 1.28 30.19 3.81
C SER A 315 2.21 30.16 2.60
N ALA A 316 3.12 29.19 2.51
CA ALA A 316 4.07 29.05 1.41
C ALA A 316 3.36 28.68 0.10
N SER A 317 2.44 27.70 0.15
CA SER A 317 1.61 27.31 -0.99
C SER A 317 0.68 28.43 -1.47
N CYS A 318 0.35 29.38 -0.59
CA CYS A 318 -0.51 30.52 -0.90
C CYS A 318 0.22 31.82 -1.27
N ALA A 319 1.55 31.85 -1.25
CA ALA A 319 2.33 33.08 -1.41
C ALA A 319 2.07 33.83 -2.75
N LYS A 320 1.59 33.11 -3.77
CA LYS A 320 1.26 33.65 -5.10
C LYS A 320 -0.25 33.77 -5.36
N LEU A 321 -1.09 33.45 -4.38
CA LEU A 321 -2.54 33.52 -4.53
C LEU A 321 -3.05 34.93 -4.23
N PRO A 322 -4.14 35.36 -4.91
CA PRO A 322 -4.81 36.60 -4.57
C PRO A 322 -5.33 36.55 -3.13
N GLN A 323 -5.24 37.69 -2.44
CA GLN A 323 -5.75 37.85 -1.09
C GLN A 323 -7.20 38.35 -1.17
N GLN A 324 -8.15 37.61 -0.61
CA GLN A 324 -9.52 38.12 -0.49
C GLN A 324 -9.50 39.27 0.51
N LYS A 325 -9.96 40.45 0.07
CA LYS A 325 -10.16 41.58 0.98
C LYS A 325 -11.48 41.35 1.73
N PRO A 326 -11.52 41.61 3.06
CA PRO A 326 -12.74 41.50 3.84
C PRO A 326 -13.86 42.43 3.33
#